data_AF-A0A7C6NWV2-F1
#
_entry.id   AF-A0A7C6NWV2-F1
#
_cell.length_a   1.000
_cell.length_b   1.000
_cell.length_c   1.000
_cell.angle_alpha   90.00
_cell.angle_beta   90.00
_cell.angle_gamma   90.00
#
_symmetry.space_group_name_H-M   'P 1'
#
loop_
_entity.id
_entity.type
_entity.pdbx_description
1 polymer ?
#
loop_
_entity_poly.entity_id
_entity_poly.type
_entity_poly.pdbx_seq_one_letter_code
_entity_poly.pdbx_strand_id
1 'polypeptide(L)'
;MGGFFRGAFDFRERATSVVRKEAYEENDIFMLLCFADLIGIPVPTSYYSLELLPYLADELTGWEKRIVERKSVLAEKFGKHDWCC
;
A
#
# COMPACT_ATOMS: atom_id res chain seq x y z
N MET A 1 8.70 15.60 35.91
CA MET A 1 9.10 14.29 35.34
C MET A 1 8.00 13.71 34.41
N GLY A 2 7.51 14.47 33.42
CA GLY A 2 6.42 14.01 32.52
C GLY A 2 6.79 13.98 31.03
N GLY A 3 7.90 14.61 30.62
CA GLY A 3 8.30 14.70 29.21
C GLY A 3 8.98 13.44 28.65
N PHE A 4 9.62 12.63 29.50
CA PHE A 4 10.36 11.43 29.08
C PHE A 4 9.43 10.34 28.52
N PHE A 5 8.31 10.08 29.21
CA PHE A 5 7.32 9.10 28.75
C PHE A 5 6.64 9.53 27.44
N ARG A 6 6.32 10.83 27.28
CA ARG A 6 5.69 11.32 26.04
C ARG A 6 6.62 11.19 24.82
N GLY A 7 7.92 11.44 24.98
CA GLY A 7 8.90 11.23 23.91
C GLY A 7 9.09 9.75 23.54
N ALA A 8 9.07 8.85 24.53
CA ALA A 8 9.21 7.41 24.31
C ALA A 8 8.00 6.80 23.57
N PHE A 9 6.77 7.23 23.91
CA PHE A 9 5.56 6.79 23.20
C PHE A 9 5.49 7.37 21.77
N ASP A 10 5.85 8.64 21.57
CA ASP A 10 5.85 9.30 20.25
C ASP A 10 6.82 8.63 19.26
N PHE A 11 8.00 8.18 19.73
CA PHE A 11 8.98 7.51 18.86
C PHE A 11 8.47 6.14 18.36
N ARG A 12 7.79 5.38 19.22
CA ARG A 12 7.23 4.06 18.86
C ARG A 12 6.09 4.21 17.86
N GLU A 13 5.22 5.19 18.07
CA GLU A 13 4.11 5.50 17.16
C GLU A 13 4.63 5.88 15.78
N ARG A 14 5.63 6.77 15.69
CA ARG A 14 6.29 7.13 14.43
C ARG A 14 6.98 5.96 13.74
N ALA A 15 7.71 5.14 14.49
CA ALA A 15 8.37 3.94 13.93
C ALA A 15 7.33 2.99 13.33
N THR A 16 6.22 2.74 14.05
CA THR A 16 5.16 1.85 13.55
C THR A 16 4.35 2.46 12.42
N SER A 17 4.23 3.79 12.32
CA SER A 17 3.52 4.43 11.21
C SER A 17 4.30 4.33 9.90
N VAL A 18 5.63 4.45 9.94
CA VAL A 18 6.48 4.28 8.73
C VAL A 18 6.38 2.86 8.22
N VAL A 19 6.55 1.86 9.09
CA VAL A 19 6.44 0.44 8.72
C VAL A 19 5.06 0.11 8.16
N ARG A 20 3.98 0.62 8.75
CA ARG A 20 2.62 0.42 8.22
C ARG A 20 2.46 1.05 6.83
N LYS A 21 2.99 2.24 6.61
CA LYS A 21 2.92 2.91 5.30
C LYS A 21 3.62 2.07 4.23
N GLU A 22 4.81 1.56 4.51
CA GLU A 22 5.55 0.70 3.57
C GLU A 22 4.80 -0.61 3.28
N ALA A 23 4.25 -1.25 4.31
CA ALA A 23 3.43 -2.45 4.13
C ALA A 23 2.19 -2.20 3.24
N TYR A 24 1.51 -1.05 3.40
CA TYR A 24 0.41 -0.68 2.52
C TYR A 24 0.88 -0.42 1.09
N GLU A 25 2.02 0.25 0.89
CA GLU A 25 2.59 0.49 -0.45
C GLU A 25 2.88 -0.82 -1.20
N GLU A 26 3.42 -1.82 -0.51
CA GLU A 26 3.67 -3.15 -1.10
C GLU A 26 2.38 -3.87 -1.44
N ASN A 27 1.41 -3.89 -0.52
CA ASN A 27 0.11 -4.50 -0.75
C ASN A 27 -0.63 -3.84 -1.92
N ASP A 28 -0.55 -2.52 -2.04
CA ASP A 28 -1.20 -1.80 -3.13
C ASP A 28 -0.63 -2.16 -4.52
N ILE A 29 0.68 -2.47 -4.62
CA ILE A 29 1.30 -2.99 -5.85
C ILE A 29 0.84 -4.42 -6.13
N PHE A 30 0.83 -5.27 -5.10
CA PHE A 30 0.36 -6.64 -5.23
C PHE A 30 -1.08 -6.69 -5.77
N MET A 31 -1.96 -5.87 -5.19
CA MET A 31 -3.35 -5.73 -5.63
C MET A 31 -3.46 -5.18 -7.05
N LEU A 32 -2.58 -4.25 -7.46
CA LEU A 32 -2.51 -3.81 -8.87
C LEU A 32 -2.09 -4.95 -9.81
N LEU A 33 -1.17 -5.82 -9.42
CA LEU A 33 -0.70 -6.92 -10.27
C LEU A 33 -1.74 -8.05 -10.43
N CYS A 34 -2.55 -8.27 -9.39
CA CYS A 34 -3.58 -9.30 -9.37
C CYS A 34 -4.95 -8.82 -9.88
N PHE A 35 -5.33 -7.57 -9.59
CA PHE A 35 -6.69 -7.06 -9.79
C PHE A 35 -6.76 -5.76 -10.60
N ALA A 36 -5.72 -5.46 -11.39
CA ALA A 36 -5.73 -4.38 -12.38
C ALA A 36 -6.90 -4.46 -13.38
N ASP A 37 -7.46 -5.65 -13.60
CA ASP A 37 -8.64 -5.83 -14.45
C ASP A 37 -9.86 -5.06 -13.96
N LEU A 38 -10.00 -4.89 -12.64
CA LEU A 38 -11.13 -4.17 -12.03
C LEU A 38 -11.13 -2.68 -12.43
N ILE A 39 -9.96 -2.13 -12.75
CA ILE A 39 -9.79 -0.74 -13.21
C ILE A 39 -9.60 -0.65 -14.74
N GLY A 40 -9.78 -1.75 -15.47
CA GLY A 40 -9.74 -1.81 -16.94
C GLY A 40 -8.38 -2.08 -17.57
N ILE A 41 -7.36 -2.47 -16.79
CA ILE A 41 -6.05 -2.88 -17.31
C ILE A 41 -6.01 -4.41 -17.35
N PRO A 42 -6.03 -5.03 -18.55
CA PRO A 42 -6.05 -6.49 -18.66
C PRO A 42 -4.73 -7.12 -18.18
N VAL A 43 -4.79 -7.95 -17.14
CA VAL A 43 -3.68 -8.73 -16.59
C VAL A 43 -3.97 -10.23 -16.65
N PRO A 44 -2.98 -11.06 -17.04
CA PRO A 44 -3.17 -12.51 -17.16
C PRO A 44 -3.34 -13.22 -15.81
N THR A 45 -2.98 -12.55 -14.72
CA THR A 45 -2.98 -13.07 -13.35
C THR A 45 -4.35 -13.11 -12.70
N SER A 46 -5.34 -12.39 -13.23
CA SER A 46 -6.68 -12.32 -12.63
C SER A 46 -7.36 -13.68 -12.54
N TYR A 47 -7.18 -14.54 -13.57
CA TYR A 47 -7.79 -15.87 -13.59
C TYR A 47 -7.34 -16.74 -12.41
N TYR A 48 -6.05 -16.70 -12.07
CA TYR A 48 -5.48 -17.51 -11.00
C TYR A 48 -5.66 -16.90 -9.60
N SER A 49 -5.85 -15.58 -9.52
CA SER A 49 -6.02 -14.87 -8.25
C SER A 49 -7.45 -14.89 -7.70
N LEU A 50 -8.41 -15.46 -8.43
CA LEU A 50 -9.79 -15.63 -7.94
C LEU A 50 -9.88 -16.47 -6.65
N GLU A 51 -8.97 -17.42 -6.46
CA GLU A 51 -8.89 -18.22 -5.23
C GLU A 51 -8.44 -17.39 -4.01
N LEU A 52 -7.71 -16.31 -4.25
CA LEU A 52 -7.22 -15.38 -3.22
C LEU A 52 -8.26 -14.32 -2.85
N LEU A 53 -9.27 -14.11 -3.71
CA LEU A 53 -10.31 -13.11 -3.55
C LEU A 53 -11.02 -13.13 -2.18
N PRO A 54 -11.44 -14.27 -1.58
CA PRO A 54 -12.11 -14.26 -0.29
C PRO A 54 -11.21 -13.77 0.86
N TYR A 55 -9.89 -13.90 0.74
CA TYR A 55 -8.95 -13.44 1.76
C TYR A 55 -8.65 -11.94 1.64
N LEU A 56 -8.83 -11.37 0.45
CA LEU A 56 -8.52 -9.98 0.13
C LEU A 56 -9.78 -9.10 0.06
N ALA A 57 -10.97 -9.70 0.17
CA ALA A 57 -12.26 -9.02 0.02
C ALA A 57 -12.42 -7.82 0.96
N ASP A 58 -12.01 -7.96 2.23
CA ASP A 58 -12.12 -6.88 3.22
C ASP A 58 -11.15 -5.73 2.92
N GLU A 59 -9.94 -6.04 2.44
CA GLU A 59 -8.91 -5.04 2.12
C GLU A 59 -9.18 -4.33 0.79
N LEU A 60 -9.90 -4.98 -0.13
CA LEU A 60 -10.19 -4.49 -1.48
C LEU A 60 -10.89 -3.13 -1.47
N THR A 61 -11.90 -2.96 -0.61
CA THR A 61 -12.67 -1.70 -0.51
C THR A 61 -11.81 -0.52 -0.01
N GLY A 62 -10.85 -0.81 0.88
CA GLY A 62 -9.90 0.18 1.36
C GLY A 62 -8.86 0.52 0.29
N TRP A 63 -8.38 -0.50 -0.44
CA TRP A 63 -7.46 -0.32 -1.55
C TRP A 63 -8.08 0.49 -2.69
N GLU A 64 -9.32 0.23 -3.08
CA GLU A 64 -10.04 0.94 -4.13
C GLU A 64 -10.09 2.46 -3.85
N LYS A 65 -10.40 2.84 -2.61
CA LYS A 65 -10.39 4.25 -2.21
C LYS A 65 -9.00 4.87 -2.29
N ARG A 66 -7.96 4.15 -1.82
CA ARG A 66 -6.56 4.62 -1.87
C ARG A 66 -6.02 4.74 -3.29
N ILE A 67 -6.41 3.85 -4.21
CA ILE A 67 -5.94 3.90 -5.60
C ILE A 67 -6.61 5.03 -6.37
N VAL A 68 -7.90 5.30 -6.12
CA VAL A 68 -8.62 6.43 -6.73
C VAL A 68 -8.10 7.77 -6.24
N GLU A 69 -7.75 7.89 -4.95
CA GLU A 69 -7.19 9.13 -4.39
C GLU A 69 -5.75 9.39 -4.87
N ARG A 70 -4.99 8.34 -5.21
CA ARG A 70 -3.62 8.48 -5.70
C ARG A 70 -3.58 8.80 -7.20
N LYS A 71 -3.04 9.98 -7.52
CA LYS A 71 -2.87 10.42 -8.93
C LYS A 71 -1.87 9.57 -9.73
N SER A 72 -0.85 9.00 -9.08
CA SER A 72 0.15 8.15 -9.75
C SER A 72 1.03 7.37 -8.78
N VAL A 73 0.80 6.05 -8.66
CA VAL A 73 1.65 5.14 -7.85
C VAL A 73 3.08 5.07 -8.40
N LEU A 74 3.21 5.11 -9.72
CA LEU A 74 4.51 5.07 -10.40
C LEU A 74 5.34 6.32 -10.12
N ALA A 75 4.76 7.53 -10.20
CA ALA A 75 5.54 8.75 -9.98
C ALA A 75 6.03 8.91 -8.53
N GLU A 76 5.24 8.46 -7.54
CA GLU A 76 5.69 8.41 -6.14
C GLU A 76 6.85 7.44 -5.92
N LYS A 77 6.81 6.27 -6.58
CA LYS A 77 7.88 5.27 -6.48
C LYS A 77 9.13 5.68 -7.25
N PHE A 78 9.00 6.16 -8.48
CA PHE A 78 10.16 6.64 -9.26
C PHE A 78 10.85 7.79 -8.52
N GLY A 79 10.12 8.80 -8.03
CA GLY A 79 10.73 9.88 -7.24
C GLY A 79 11.40 9.45 -5.92
N LYS A 80 11.05 8.28 -5.37
CA LYS A 80 11.70 7.68 -4.18
C LYS A 80 12.93 6.83 -4.55
N HIS A 81 12.97 6.26 -5.75
CA HIS A 81 14.06 5.40 -6.24
C HIS A 81 15.07 6.14 -7.14
N ASP A 82 14.78 7.37 -7.57
CA ASP A 82 15.67 8.23 -8.37
C ASP A 82 16.89 8.78 -7.60
N TRP A 83 17.25 8.18 -6.45
CA TRP A 83 18.39 8.59 -5.63
C TRP A 83 19.67 7.75 -5.87
N CYS A 84 19.72 6.98 -6.96
CA CYS A 84 20.96 6.32 -7.37
C CYS A 84 21.28 6.60 -8.85
N CYS A 85 21.27 7.89 -9.21
CA CYS A 85 22.16 8.57 -10.17
C CYS A 85 21.83 10.07 -10.18
#